data_AF-A0A7J7UPJ9-F1
#
_entry.id   AF-A0A7J7UPJ9-F1
#
_cell.length_a   1.000
_cell.length_b   1.000
_cell.length_c   1.000
_cell.angle_alpha   90.00
_cell.angle_beta   90.00
_cell.angle_gamma   90.00
#
_symmetry.space_group_name_H-M   'P 1'
#
loop_
_entity.id
_entity.type
_entity.pdbx_description
1 polymer ?
#
loop_
_entity_poly.entity_id
_entity_poly.type
_entity_poly.pdbx_seq_one_letter_code
_entity_poly.pdbx_strand_id
1 'polypeptide(L)'
;MNTQPDVIRKCVWPACLMGLFITGTLSLGCDLLHIHLRRVTWQNVKLLTNMSKSFPLECLRENKAFQLPREVLAYSQPLLHRDIKGAFYEMSMLAFNIFAQSTFQSTREEKHLEQIQTGLDQQLQYLEQCLKEEKGKKDKEEMEEDEKRHSGARTPQPSNLDLRRYFHRISSFLKDKQYSHCAWKIVQVEIRRCFYYFQTLIELLRRK
;
A
#
# COMPACT_ATOMS: atom_id res chain seq x y z
N MET A 1 52.27 -18.58 25.14
CA MET A 1 51.97 -18.44 23.69
C MET A 1 51.28 -17.10 23.50
N ASN A 2 52.03 -16.09 23.04
CA ASN A 2 51.50 -14.73 22.84
C ASN A 2 50.73 -14.66 21.52
N THR A 3 49.40 -14.67 21.60
CA THR A 3 48.55 -14.30 20.48
C THR A 3 48.69 -12.80 20.22
N GLN A 4 49.35 -12.47 19.11
CA GLN A 4 49.58 -11.12 18.59
C GLN A 4 48.23 -10.37 18.40
N PRO A 5 48.00 -9.23 19.09
CA PRO A 5 46.75 -8.45 18.97
C PRO A 5 46.54 -7.86 17.56
N ASP A 6 47.60 -7.81 16.74
CA ASP A 6 47.55 -7.31 15.37
C ASP A 6 46.82 -8.23 14.38
N VAL A 7 46.78 -9.55 14.65
CA VAL A 7 46.07 -10.52 13.78
C VAL A 7 44.55 -10.41 13.97
N ILE A 8 44.11 -10.15 15.20
CA ILE A 8 42.70 -9.98 15.55
C ILE A 8 42.15 -8.72 14.87
N ARG A 9 42.90 -7.61 14.91
CA ARG A 9 42.51 -6.35 14.26
C ARG A 9 42.40 -6.46 12.74
N LYS A 10 43.26 -7.27 12.11
CA LYS A 10 43.27 -7.48 10.65
C LYS A 10 42.08 -8.30 10.13
N CYS A 11 41.47 -9.15 10.95
CA CYS A 11 40.31 -9.96 10.56
C CYS A 11 38.97 -9.27 10.88
N VAL A 12 38.93 -8.36 11.86
CA VAL A 12 37.71 -7.66 12.26
C VAL A 12 37.26 -6.67 11.19
N TRP A 13 38.18 -5.94 10.55
CA TRP A 13 37.81 -4.96 9.52
C TRP A 13 37.17 -5.61 8.28
N PRO A 14 37.75 -6.68 7.66
CA PRO A 14 37.10 -7.38 6.56
C PRO A 14 35.78 -8.02 6.97
N ALA A 15 35.67 -8.57 8.20
CA ALA A 15 34.43 -9.13 8.70
C ALA A 15 33.35 -8.07 8.91
N CYS A 16 33.70 -6.87 9.39
CA CYS A 16 32.79 -5.73 9.50
C CYS A 16 32.38 -5.19 8.12
N LEU A 17 33.30 -5.12 7.16
CA LEU A 17 32.96 -4.76 5.77
C LEU A 17 32.03 -5.80 5.14
N MET A 18 32.32 -7.09 5.29
CA MET A 18 31.43 -8.17 4.83
C MET A 18 30.08 -8.13 5.55
N GLY A 19 30.04 -7.81 6.85
CA GLY A 19 28.81 -7.58 7.59
C GLY A 19 28.00 -6.39 7.05
N LEU A 20 28.66 -5.29 6.71
CA LEU A 20 28.05 -4.12 6.07
C LEU A 20 27.54 -4.42 4.66
N PHE A 21 28.27 -5.24 3.89
CA PHE A 21 27.83 -5.75 2.58
C PHE A 21 26.67 -6.74 2.71
N ILE A 22 26.62 -7.57 3.76
CA ILE A 22 25.47 -8.46 4.03
C ILE A 22 24.24 -7.63 4.42
N THR A 23 24.40 -6.57 5.23
CA THR A 23 23.30 -5.64 5.52
C THR A 23 22.89 -4.80 4.30
N GLY A 24 23.83 -4.51 3.39
CA GLY A 24 23.57 -3.80 2.14
C GLY A 24 22.98 -4.68 1.02
N THR A 25 23.17 -6.00 1.10
CA THR A 25 22.57 -7.00 0.19
C THR A 25 21.25 -7.56 0.72
N LEU A 26 20.94 -7.37 2.01
CA LEU A 26 19.58 -7.32 2.55
C LEU A 26 18.89 -5.99 2.19
N SER A 27 19.02 -5.57 0.93
CA SER A 27 17.91 -4.88 0.28
C SER A 27 16.67 -5.74 0.55
N LEU A 28 15.61 -5.14 1.11
CA LEU A 28 14.37 -5.84 1.41
C LEU A 28 13.76 -6.30 0.08
N GLY A 29 14.23 -7.43 -0.49
CA GLY A 29 13.84 -7.86 -1.82
C GLY A 29 12.32 -7.97 -1.94
N CYS A 30 11.79 -7.81 -3.15
CA CYS A 30 10.35 -7.83 -3.39
C CYS A 30 9.64 -9.14 -3.04
N ASP A 31 10.39 -10.18 -2.68
CA ASP A 31 9.90 -11.44 -2.13
C ASP A 31 9.13 -11.25 -0.82
N LEU A 32 9.52 -10.23 -0.03
CA LEU A 32 8.86 -9.89 1.25
C LEU A 32 7.72 -8.89 1.09
N LEU A 33 7.40 -8.46 -0.14
CA LEU A 33 6.36 -7.47 -0.41
C LEU A 33 5.04 -7.86 0.25
N HIS A 34 4.55 -9.07 0.02
CA HIS A 34 3.27 -9.53 0.57
C HIS A 34 3.22 -9.47 2.10
N ILE A 35 4.34 -9.77 2.79
CA ILE A 35 4.45 -9.71 4.26
C ILE A 35 4.36 -8.26 4.72
N HIS A 36 5.07 -7.36 4.05
CA HIS A 36 5.04 -5.94 4.37
C HIS A 36 3.64 -5.36 4.18
N LEU A 37 3.02 -5.59 3.01
CA LEU A 37 1.65 -5.14 2.72
C LEU A 37 0.65 -5.65 3.76
N ARG A 38 0.75 -6.93 4.15
CA ARG A 38 -0.11 -7.54 5.18
C ARG A 38 0.04 -6.86 6.53
N ARG A 39 1.27 -6.63 6.96
CA ARG A 39 1.58 -6.00 8.24
C ARG A 39 0.97 -4.60 8.32
N VAL A 40 1.25 -3.76 7.33
CA VAL A 40 0.76 -2.37 7.30
C VAL A 40 -0.76 -2.35 7.18
N THR A 41 -1.34 -3.12 6.25
CA THR A 41 -2.80 -3.19 6.08
C THR A 41 -3.50 -3.62 7.38
N TRP A 42 -2.94 -4.61 8.08
CA TRP A 42 -3.51 -5.09 9.34
C TRP A 42 -3.42 -4.04 10.47
N GLN A 43 -2.28 -3.33 10.56
CA GLN A 43 -2.12 -2.23 11.49
C GLN A 43 -3.14 -1.11 11.22
N ASN A 44 -3.35 -0.74 9.95
CA ASN A 44 -4.35 0.27 9.57
C ASN A 44 -5.78 -0.15 9.94
N VAL A 45 -6.15 -1.42 9.71
CA VAL A 45 -7.45 -1.95 10.15
C VAL A 45 -7.60 -1.86 11.67
N LYS A 46 -6.56 -2.21 12.44
CA LYS A 46 -6.57 -2.13 13.90
C LYS A 46 -6.76 -0.68 14.38
N LEU A 47 -6.03 0.26 13.79
CA LEU A 47 -6.13 1.69 14.14
C LEU A 47 -7.51 2.26 13.81
N LEU A 48 -8.04 1.99 12.62
CA LEU A 48 -9.38 2.43 12.22
C LEU A 48 -10.49 1.76 13.05
N THR A 49 -10.31 0.49 13.43
CA THR A 49 -11.24 -0.18 14.35
C THR A 49 -11.25 0.52 15.71
N ASN A 50 -10.09 0.92 16.22
CA ASN A 50 -10.02 1.66 17.48
C ASN A 50 -10.66 3.05 17.39
N MET A 51 -10.46 3.79 16.28
CA MET A 51 -11.10 5.09 16.05
C MET A 51 -12.64 5.00 15.91
N SER A 52 -13.15 3.86 15.45
CA SER A 52 -14.58 3.62 15.19
C SER A 52 -15.33 2.92 16.31
N LYS A 53 -14.70 2.64 17.47
CA LYS A 53 -15.34 1.97 18.61
C LYS A 53 -16.60 2.69 19.12
N SER A 54 -16.61 4.01 19.05
CA SER A 54 -17.76 4.84 19.40
C SER A 54 -18.20 5.62 18.15
N PHE A 55 -19.16 5.06 17.40
CA PHE A 55 -19.77 5.75 16.29
C PHE A 55 -20.96 6.57 16.80
N PRO A 56 -20.98 7.91 16.64
CA PRO A 56 -22.09 8.73 17.11
C PRO A 56 -23.37 8.43 16.32
N LEU A 57 -24.48 8.17 17.02
CA LEU A 57 -25.74 7.78 16.37
C LEU A 57 -26.32 8.90 15.51
N GLU A 58 -26.07 10.16 15.89
CA GLU A 58 -26.43 11.34 15.11
C GLU A 58 -25.82 11.33 13.70
N CYS A 59 -24.63 10.73 13.54
CA CYS A 59 -23.95 10.64 12.26
C CYS A 59 -24.59 9.63 11.30
N LEU A 60 -25.48 8.75 11.78
CA LEU A 60 -26.19 7.80 10.92
C LEU A 60 -27.08 8.49 9.88
N ARG A 61 -27.55 9.72 10.17
CA ARG A 61 -28.36 10.52 9.25
C ARG A 61 -27.60 10.94 7.98
N GLU A 62 -26.26 10.96 8.05
CA GLU A 62 -25.40 11.32 6.93
C GLU A 62 -24.85 10.10 6.17
N ASN A 63 -25.26 8.89 6.55
CA ASN A 63 -24.75 7.65 5.97
C ASN A 63 -24.86 7.66 4.44
N LYS A 64 -23.79 7.22 3.78
CA LYS A 64 -23.69 7.18 2.32
C LYS A 64 -23.15 5.83 1.88
N ALA A 65 -23.87 5.19 0.95
CA ALA A 65 -23.34 4.05 0.24
C ALA A 65 -22.37 4.53 -0.85
N PHE A 66 -21.06 4.36 -0.64
CA PHE A 66 -20.04 4.76 -1.62
C PHE A 66 -19.91 3.80 -2.80
N GLN A 67 -20.62 2.67 -2.75
CA GLN A 67 -20.65 1.66 -3.82
C GLN A 67 -19.24 1.19 -4.17
N LEU A 68 -18.57 0.52 -3.22
CA LEU A 68 -17.30 -0.11 -3.53
C LEU A 68 -17.47 -1.09 -4.71
N PRO A 69 -16.65 -0.98 -5.79
CA PRO A 69 -16.84 -1.76 -7.00
C PRO A 69 -16.77 -3.25 -6.72
N ARG A 70 -17.78 -4.01 -7.16
CA ARG A 70 -17.86 -5.45 -6.94
C ARG A 70 -16.79 -6.20 -7.70
N GLU A 71 -16.25 -5.62 -8.77
CA GLU A 71 -15.19 -6.15 -9.61
C GLU A 71 -13.86 -6.18 -8.86
N VAL A 72 -13.62 -5.21 -7.96
CA VAL A 72 -12.51 -5.26 -6.98
C VAL A 72 -12.75 -6.36 -5.93
N LEU A 73 -14.01 -6.69 -5.66
CA LEU A 73 -14.41 -7.76 -4.73
C LEU A 73 -14.43 -9.14 -5.38
N ALA A 74 -14.60 -9.20 -6.70
CA ALA A 74 -14.68 -10.40 -7.49
C ALA A 74 -13.27 -10.71 -8.00
N TYR A 75 -12.58 -11.55 -7.23
CA TYR A 75 -11.30 -12.24 -7.46
C TYR A 75 -11.05 -12.82 -8.88
N SER A 76 -11.99 -12.66 -9.81
CA SER A 76 -12.08 -13.34 -11.11
C SER A 76 -11.72 -12.45 -12.30
N GLN A 77 -11.38 -11.17 -12.12
CA GLN A 77 -11.00 -10.34 -13.27
C GLN A 77 -9.56 -10.65 -13.74
N PRO A 78 -9.35 -11.09 -15.00
CA PRO A 78 -8.02 -11.37 -15.54
C PRO A 78 -7.07 -10.16 -15.49
N LEU A 79 -7.64 -8.95 -15.54
CA LEU A 79 -6.93 -7.67 -15.50
C LEU A 79 -6.31 -7.38 -14.12
N LEU A 80 -7.03 -7.68 -13.03
CA LEU A 80 -6.50 -7.54 -11.67
C LEU A 80 -5.33 -8.51 -11.46
N HIS A 81 -5.46 -9.74 -11.99
CA HIS A 81 -4.42 -10.76 -11.95
C HIS A 81 -3.12 -10.37 -12.68
N ARG A 82 -3.22 -9.47 -13.68
CA ARG A 82 -2.09 -9.00 -14.50
C ARG A 82 -1.27 -7.90 -13.82
N ASP A 83 -1.88 -7.09 -12.95
CA ASP A 83 -1.23 -5.96 -12.27
C ASP A 83 -1.75 -5.72 -10.84
N ILE A 84 -1.73 -6.77 -10.00
CA ILE A 84 -2.17 -6.68 -8.61
C ILE A 84 -1.34 -5.63 -7.84
N LYS A 85 -0.02 -5.56 -8.10
CA LYS A 85 0.89 -4.60 -7.46
C LYS A 85 0.52 -3.15 -7.82
N GLY A 86 0.24 -2.86 -9.10
CA GLY A 86 -0.22 -1.55 -9.54
C GLY A 86 -1.58 -1.17 -8.95
N ALA A 87 -2.54 -2.10 -8.91
CA ALA A 87 -3.83 -1.86 -8.27
C ALA A 87 -3.67 -1.54 -6.77
N PHE A 88 -2.82 -2.30 -6.08
CA PHE A 88 -2.52 -2.10 -4.66
C PHE A 88 -1.83 -0.75 -4.40
N TYR A 89 -0.88 -0.36 -5.25
CA TYR A 89 -0.26 0.97 -5.22
C TYR A 89 -1.30 2.09 -5.36
N GLU A 90 -2.17 1.99 -6.38
CA GLU A 90 -3.17 3.02 -6.63
C GLU A 90 -4.18 3.16 -5.48
N MET A 91 -4.68 2.05 -4.94
CA MET A 91 -5.57 2.13 -3.77
C MET A 91 -4.87 2.72 -2.55
N SER A 92 -3.59 2.35 -2.31
CA SER A 92 -2.81 2.88 -1.19
C SER A 92 -2.65 4.39 -1.30
N MET A 93 -2.37 4.88 -2.52
CA MET A 93 -2.22 6.30 -2.81
C MET A 93 -3.54 7.06 -2.62
N LEU A 94 -4.65 6.49 -3.14
CA LEU A 94 -5.97 7.10 -2.99
C LEU A 94 -6.41 7.15 -1.51
N ALA A 95 -6.11 6.11 -0.72
CA ALA A 95 -6.35 6.09 0.72
C ALA A 95 -5.48 7.12 1.46
N PHE A 96 -4.19 7.21 1.11
CA PHE A 96 -3.27 8.21 1.68
C PHE A 96 -3.80 9.64 1.43
N ASN A 97 -4.22 9.93 0.20
CA ASN A 97 -4.75 11.24 -0.18
C ASN A 97 -6.02 11.63 0.60
N ILE A 98 -6.86 10.67 0.97
CA ILE A 98 -8.01 10.92 1.85
C ILE A 98 -7.49 11.35 3.22
N PHE A 99 -6.63 10.55 3.84
CA PHE A 99 -6.13 10.83 5.19
C PHE A 99 -5.24 12.07 5.26
N ALA A 100 -4.59 12.48 4.18
CA ALA A 100 -3.84 13.73 4.12
C ALA A 100 -4.72 14.99 4.29
N GLN A 101 -6.04 14.87 4.06
CA GLN A 101 -6.99 15.99 4.13
C GLN A 101 -7.73 16.10 5.47
N SER A 102 -7.44 15.22 6.43
CA SER A 102 -8.20 15.17 7.68
C SER A 102 -7.81 16.24 8.68
N THR A 103 -8.83 16.76 9.36
CA THR A 103 -8.72 17.67 10.49
C THR A 103 -9.14 16.95 11.76
N PHE A 104 -8.40 17.15 12.85
CA PHE A 104 -8.54 16.34 14.07
C PHE A 104 -9.45 16.96 15.11
N GLN A 105 -10.03 16.11 15.95
CA GLN A 105 -10.84 16.53 17.09
C GLN A 105 -10.23 16.16 18.44
N SER A 106 -9.32 15.19 18.46
CA SER A 106 -8.61 14.78 19.67
C SER A 106 -7.17 14.36 19.35
N THR A 107 -6.28 14.55 20.32
CA THR A 107 -4.85 14.18 20.24
C THR A 107 -4.63 12.68 20.03
N ARG A 108 -5.58 11.83 20.45
CA ARG A 108 -5.50 10.37 20.24
C ARG A 108 -5.81 9.98 18.80
N GLU A 109 -6.83 10.59 18.19
CA GLU A 109 -7.18 10.33 16.80
C GLU A 109 -6.10 10.84 15.85
N GLU A 110 -5.50 11.98 16.17
CA GLU A 110 -4.31 12.53 15.51
C GLU A 110 -3.17 11.51 15.47
N LYS A 111 -2.74 11.00 16.63
CA LYS A 111 -1.67 9.99 16.71
C LYS A 111 -1.97 8.73 15.90
N HIS A 112 -3.20 8.21 15.97
CA HIS A 112 -3.54 7.02 15.19
C HIS A 112 -3.53 7.31 13.69
N LEU A 113 -3.85 8.53 13.26
CA LEU A 113 -3.81 8.87 11.85
C LEU A 113 -2.39 9.04 11.33
N GLU A 114 -1.51 9.72 12.07
CA GLU A 114 -0.10 9.83 11.73
C GLU A 114 0.51 8.44 11.49
N GLN A 115 0.12 7.46 12.31
CA GLN A 115 0.52 6.06 12.12
C GLN A 115 -0.02 5.45 10.83
N ILE A 116 -1.30 5.72 10.48
CA ILE A 116 -1.89 5.26 9.22
C ILE A 116 -1.19 5.90 8.02
N GLN A 117 -0.97 7.21 8.04
CA GLN A 117 -0.30 7.96 6.98
C GLN A 117 1.15 7.47 6.79
N THR A 118 1.89 7.32 7.89
CA THR A 118 3.26 6.79 7.87
C THR A 118 3.31 5.37 7.32
N GLY A 119 2.39 4.50 7.76
CA GLY A 119 2.30 3.14 7.24
C GLY A 119 1.98 3.11 5.74
N LEU A 120 1.05 3.94 5.28
CA LEU A 120 0.70 4.04 3.86
C LEU A 120 1.84 4.60 3.01
N ASP A 121 2.57 5.59 3.50
CA ASP A 121 3.75 6.15 2.81
C ASP A 121 4.84 5.08 2.66
N GLN A 122 5.18 4.37 3.74
CA GLN A 122 6.12 3.24 3.70
C GLN A 122 5.68 2.16 2.70
N GLN A 123 4.39 1.84 2.70
CA GLN A 123 3.79 0.87 1.79
C GLN A 123 3.92 1.31 0.32
N LEU A 124 3.67 2.60 0.03
CA LEU A 124 3.79 3.17 -1.29
C LEU A 124 5.23 3.16 -1.80
N GLN A 125 6.19 3.57 -0.98
CA GLN A 125 7.61 3.56 -1.31
C GLN A 125 8.09 2.14 -1.65
N TYR A 126 7.68 1.15 -0.84
CA TYR A 126 8.09 -0.22 -1.06
C TYR A 126 7.47 -0.85 -2.33
N LEU A 127 6.20 -0.56 -2.60
CA LEU A 127 5.54 -0.94 -3.86
C LEU A 127 6.20 -0.29 -5.08
N GLU A 128 6.54 0.99 -4.98
CA GLU A 128 7.17 1.73 -6.08
C GLU A 128 8.53 1.13 -6.42
N GLN A 129 9.35 0.82 -5.41
CA GLN A 129 10.62 0.12 -5.60
C GLN A 129 10.39 -1.21 -6.33
N CYS A 130 9.43 -2.01 -5.87
CA CYS A 130 9.17 -3.32 -6.48
C CYS A 130 8.62 -3.26 -7.90
N LEU A 131 7.78 -2.28 -8.21
CA LEU A 131 7.29 -2.04 -9.56
C LEU A 131 8.41 -1.60 -10.51
N LYS A 132 9.40 -0.83 -10.01
CA LYS A 132 10.58 -0.43 -10.80
C LYS A 132 11.50 -1.63 -11.06
N GLU A 133 11.76 -2.46 -10.06
CA GLU A 133 12.57 -3.68 -10.22
C GLU A 133 11.97 -4.66 -11.24
N GLU A 134 10.64 -4.84 -11.25
CA GLU A 134 9.97 -5.69 -12.24
C GLU A 134 10.08 -5.15 -13.67
N LYS A 135 9.93 -3.83 -13.86
CA LYS A 135 10.09 -3.20 -15.18
C LYS A 135 11.52 -3.38 -15.69
N GLY A 136 12.50 -3.10 -14.83
CA GLY A 136 13.92 -3.25 -15.19
C GLY A 136 14.34 -4.70 -15.48
N LYS A 137 13.63 -5.71 -14.98
CA LYS A 137 13.80 -7.12 -15.37
C LYS A 137 13.17 -7.40 -16.73
N LYS A 138 11.94 -6.96 -16.96
CA LYS A 138 11.24 -7.10 -18.26
C LYS A 138 11.98 -6.42 -19.39
N ASP A 139 12.50 -5.21 -19.18
CA ASP A 139 13.26 -4.49 -20.22
C ASP A 139 14.57 -5.21 -20.58
N LYS A 140 15.17 -5.98 -19.65
CA LYS A 140 16.35 -6.82 -19.90
C LYS A 140 16.02 -8.12 -20.61
N GLU A 141 14.91 -8.76 -20.23
CA GLU A 141 14.37 -9.96 -20.89
C GLU A 141 13.90 -9.63 -22.33
N GLU A 142 13.27 -8.46 -22.54
CA GLU A 142 12.86 -7.97 -23.87
C GLU A 142 14.08 -7.61 -24.76
N MET A 143 15.19 -7.12 -24.19
CA MET A 143 16.45 -6.95 -24.93
C MET A 143 17.11 -8.28 -25.34
N GLU A 144 16.79 -9.39 -24.66
CA GLU A 144 17.25 -10.73 -25.04
C GLU A 144 16.29 -11.44 -26.02
N GLU A 145 15.04 -10.98 -26.16
CA GLU A 145 14.02 -11.57 -27.07
C GLU A 145 13.70 -10.74 -28.34
N ASP A 146 14.19 -9.50 -28.50
CA ASP A 146 13.88 -8.68 -29.69
C ASP A 146 14.74 -9.02 -30.91
N GLU A 147 14.50 -10.20 -31.47
CA GLU A 147 14.58 -10.42 -32.92
C GLU A 147 13.20 -10.78 -33.53
N LYS A 148 12.09 -10.65 -32.79
CA LYS A 148 10.74 -10.88 -33.36
C LYS A 148 9.59 -10.32 -32.54
N ARG A 149 9.26 -9.03 -32.72
CA ARG A 149 8.05 -8.55 -33.45
C ARG A 149 7.57 -7.18 -32.96
N HIS A 150 7.30 -6.33 -33.94
CA HIS A 150 6.74 -5.00 -33.82
C HIS A 150 5.32 -4.92 -33.24
N SER A 151 5.13 -3.77 -32.59
CA SER A 151 3.91 -2.93 -32.53
C SER A 151 2.66 -3.49 -31.87
N GLY A 152 2.32 -2.88 -30.74
CA GLY A 152 0.94 -2.71 -30.30
C GLY A 152 0.85 -1.44 -29.47
N ALA A 153 0.19 -0.40 -30.01
CA ALA A 153 -0.12 0.81 -29.26
C ALA A 153 -0.84 0.42 -27.95
N ARG A 154 -0.17 0.62 -26.81
CA ARG A 154 -0.72 0.32 -25.49
C ARG A 154 -1.81 1.35 -25.18
N THR A 155 -3.03 1.06 -25.60
CA THR A 155 -4.23 1.78 -25.18
C THR A 155 -4.24 1.82 -23.64
N PRO A 156 -4.58 2.94 -22.99
CA PRO A 156 -4.70 2.98 -21.53
C PRO A 156 -5.77 1.97 -21.09
N GLN A 157 -5.33 0.89 -20.44
CA GLN A 157 -6.23 -0.19 -20.02
C GLN A 157 -7.23 0.33 -18.95
N PRO A 158 -8.50 -0.06 -19.00
CA PRO A 158 -9.58 0.47 -18.15
C PRO A 158 -9.54 0.00 -16.67
N SER A 159 -8.43 -0.60 -16.21
CA SER A 159 -8.40 -1.43 -14.99
C SER A 159 -8.52 -0.71 -13.65
N ASN A 160 -8.64 0.62 -13.59
CA ASN A 160 -8.88 1.31 -12.31
C ASN A 160 -9.84 2.50 -12.33
N LEU A 161 -10.58 2.72 -13.42
CA LEU A 161 -11.52 3.83 -13.48
C LEU A 161 -12.61 3.74 -12.40
N ASP A 162 -13.11 2.54 -12.12
CA ASP A 162 -14.15 2.34 -11.11
C ASP A 162 -13.63 2.52 -9.69
N LEU A 163 -12.38 2.13 -9.42
CA LEU A 163 -11.72 2.39 -8.15
C LEU A 163 -11.50 3.89 -7.94
N ARG A 164 -10.98 4.59 -8.95
CA ARG A 164 -10.80 6.05 -8.90
C ARG A 164 -12.15 6.74 -8.67
N ARG A 165 -13.21 6.29 -9.35
CA ARG A 165 -14.57 6.81 -9.16
C ARG A 165 -15.06 6.57 -7.73
N TYR A 166 -14.77 5.40 -7.16
CA TYR A 166 -15.11 5.09 -5.77
C TYR A 166 -14.42 6.02 -4.77
N PHE A 167 -13.10 6.15 -4.84
CA PHE A 167 -12.36 7.07 -3.96
C PHE A 167 -12.75 8.53 -4.19
N HIS A 168 -13.04 8.91 -5.44
CA HIS A 168 -13.57 10.23 -5.76
C HIS A 168 -14.92 10.49 -5.07
N ARG A 169 -15.85 9.52 -5.04
CA ARG A 169 -17.12 9.66 -4.30
C ARG A 169 -16.89 9.88 -2.80
N ILE A 170 -15.85 9.27 -2.23
CA ILE A 170 -15.46 9.47 -0.83
C ILE A 170 -14.92 10.89 -0.61
N SER A 171 -13.96 11.32 -1.42
CA SER A 171 -13.40 12.67 -1.32
C SER A 171 -14.45 13.76 -1.55
N SER A 172 -15.34 13.59 -2.54
CA SER A 172 -16.42 14.53 -2.80
C SER A 172 -17.40 14.60 -1.64
N PHE A 173 -17.74 13.46 -1.02
CA PHE A 173 -18.57 13.46 0.19
C PHE A 173 -17.95 14.25 1.35
N LEU A 174 -16.63 14.11 1.59
CA LEU A 174 -15.96 14.92 2.61
C LEU A 174 -16.08 16.41 2.30
N LYS A 175 -15.88 16.81 1.05
CA LYS A 175 -16.01 18.21 0.61
C LYS A 175 -17.44 18.74 0.75
N ASP A 176 -18.43 17.97 0.30
CA ASP A 176 -19.85 18.32 0.37
C ASP A 176 -20.31 18.52 1.83
N LYS A 177 -19.73 17.72 2.75
CA LYS A 177 -19.97 17.81 4.19
C LYS A 177 -19.02 18.73 4.92
N GLN A 178 -18.21 19.51 4.20
CA GLN A 178 -17.23 20.46 4.76
C GLN A 178 -16.32 19.82 5.82
N TYR A 179 -15.93 18.56 5.61
CA TYR A 179 -15.06 17.80 6.51
C TYR A 179 -15.60 17.73 7.95
N SER A 180 -16.92 17.67 8.12
CA SER A 180 -17.57 17.56 9.43
C SER A 180 -17.14 16.31 10.21
N HIS A 181 -17.39 16.31 11.53
CA HIS A 181 -17.16 15.14 12.38
C HIS A 181 -17.78 13.86 11.80
N CYS A 182 -19.07 13.95 11.46
CA CYS A 182 -19.83 12.82 10.98
C CYS A 182 -19.33 12.33 9.62
N ALA A 183 -18.94 13.25 8.73
CA ALA A 183 -18.33 12.88 7.46
C ALA A 183 -17.05 12.05 7.67
N TRP A 184 -16.17 12.49 8.58
CA TRP A 184 -14.97 11.74 8.92
C TRP A 184 -15.25 10.38 9.54
N LYS A 185 -16.21 10.28 10.48
CA LYS A 185 -16.61 9.00 11.07
C LYS A 185 -17.12 8.02 10.02
N ILE A 186 -17.92 8.49 9.07
CA ILE A 186 -18.42 7.68 7.96
C ILE A 186 -17.28 7.23 7.04
N VAL A 187 -16.38 8.13 6.67
CA VAL A 187 -15.23 7.80 5.80
C VAL A 187 -14.25 6.84 6.50
N GLN A 188 -14.00 6.98 7.80
CA GLN A 188 -13.19 6.02 8.56
C GLN A 188 -13.77 4.61 8.49
N VAL A 189 -15.09 4.46 8.59
CA VAL A 189 -15.77 3.17 8.48
C VAL A 189 -15.64 2.61 7.06
N GLU A 190 -15.84 3.43 6.03
CA GLU A 190 -15.75 2.99 4.63
C GLU A 190 -14.30 2.64 4.22
N ILE A 191 -13.31 3.41 4.67
CA ILE A 191 -11.90 3.10 4.41
C ILE A 191 -11.44 1.86 5.19
N ARG A 192 -11.94 1.65 6.43
CA ARG A 192 -11.72 0.39 7.14
C ARG A 192 -12.27 -0.79 6.33
N ARG A 193 -13.46 -0.65 5.76
CA ARG A 193 -14.05 -1.63 4.84
C ARG A 193 -13.14 -1.86 3.65
N CYS A 194 -12.62 -0.80 3.03
CA CYS A 194 -11.65 -0.85 1.93
C CYS A 194 -10.40 -1.69 2.29
N PHE A 195 -9.81 -1.48 3.46
CA PHE A 195 -8.63 -2.24 3.91
C PHE A 195 -8.90 -3.72 4.17
N TYR A 196 -10.13 -4.13 4.49
CA TYR A 196 -10.45 -5.57 4.49
C TYR A 196 -10.32 -6.19 3.09
N TYR A 197 -10.58 -5.42 2.02
CA TYR A 197 -10.36 -5.90 0.66
C TYR A 197 -8.89 -5.83 0.23
N PHE A 198 -8.08 -4.95 0.82
CA PHE A 198 -6.63 -5.00 0.63
C PHE A 198 -6.07 -6.36 1.08
N GLN A 199 -6.58 -6.91 2.20
CA GLN A 199 -6.18 -8.24 2.67
C GLN A 199 -6.44 -9.32 1.63
N THR A 200 -7.60 -9.27 0.96
CA THR A 200 -7.92 -10.14 -0.17
C THR A 200 -6.88 -10.07 -1.29
N LEU A 201 -6.47 -8.86 -1.69
CA LEU A 201 -5.50 -8.68 -2.76
C LEU A 201 -4.11 -9.19 -2.40
N ILE A 202 -3.74 -9.04 -1.13
CA ILE A 202 -2.48 -9.58 -0.58
C ILE A 202 -2.47 -11.11 -0.68
N GLU A 203 -3.60 -11.78 -0.41
CA GLU A 203 -3.70 -13.24 -0.57
C GLU A 203 -3.56 -13.68 -2.03
N LEU A 204 -3.95 -12.84 -3.00
CA LEU A 204 -3.74 -13.11 -4.42
C LEU A 204 -2.26 -12.94 -4.82
N LEU A 205 -1.56 -11.95 -4.24
CA LEU A 205 -0.10 -11.79 -4.44
C LEU A 205 0.69 -12.99 -3.93
N ARG A 206 0.21 -13.68 -2.89
CA ARG A 206 0.88 -14.89 -2.34
C ARG A 206 0.80 -16.11 -3.26
N ARG A 207 -0.21 -16.20 -4.12
CA ARG A 207 -0.50 -17.40 -4.94
C ARG A 207 0.30 -17.45 -6.25
N LYS A 208 1.15 -16.45 -6.50
CA LYS A 208 1.87 -16.24 -7.76
C LYS A 208 3.36 -16.32 -7.48
#